data_AF-A0A9D1MH03-F1
#
_entry.id   AF-A0A9D1MH03-F1
#
_cell.length_a   1.000
_cell.length_b   1.000
_cell.length_c   1.000
_cell.angle_alpha   90.00
_cell.angle_beta   90.00
_cell.angle_gamma   90.00
#
_symmetry.space_group_name_H-M   'P 1'
#
loop_
_entity.id
_entity.type
_entity.pdbx_description
1 polymer ?
#
loop_
_entity_poly.entity_id
_entity_poly.type
_entity_poly.pdbx_seq_one_letter_code
_entity_poly.pdbx_strand_id
1 'polypeptide(L)'
;VSGNGYGITVEHTFTVNIDNVAPVIHAGNIRNSETGEPLEYYIDQEITYVEANLKSATYNNFLLSNGQIIATNTVDNSNGGRVEIRVEDMAGNVTTLTFIMTIFPLTVNNITTSTQDRELLNRLENDYNAAAQAGGLTESRMQYFETLIQRLKDRLIMLETQIGAYRNYLSQVNSKQSFTLESDYNTMFTYINYFETKDEQIRYPDWMQQAILEGEYRTYYLKLETEFEKLQILMEEVLTIEDEVVLLPATNVVAREDYQNIIRVYNEYDSLARDQKAVFTPNLLNKLTELRRICEVLLMQDESTGISIDGDHLVGELGGSSLTVTSYAAESQYFIEAQSTLFNQMAPTESRKILSINRLSLEGAGAEFDTGIITVTLPIPEDYRQYVYFAVYELSPDGTITKIETSRISPDAETVYFTTDHLSTYILATTANVVVAEEPEKIYGSIAGIEVDATMLTYITYSVVAMFVIFVIIILLIAWRRRKFLQGYNRDHKKALIRRGIHSIPKGNPPPPSNPANPIERVGHDPQVFYRGKKR
;
A
#
# COMPACT_ATOMS: atom_id res chain seq x y z
N VAL A 1 -1.80 -107.85 -68.94
CA VAL A 1 -0.84 -108.68 -68.16
C VAL A 1 -0.40 -107.84 -66.98
N SER A 2 -0.56 -108.44 -65.81
CA SER A 2 -0.44 -107.91 -64.44
C SER A 2 0.96 -107.43 -64.04
N GLY A 3 1.02 -106.46 -63.12
CA GLY A 3 2.25 -106.04 -62.44
C GLY A 3 2.00 -104.99 -61.35
N ASN A 4 2.02 -105.44 -60.09
CA ASN A 4 1.75 -104.69 -58.86
C ASN A 4 2.67 -103.49 -58.62
N GLY A 5 2.09 -102.31 -58.40
CA GLY A 5 2.78 -101.15 -57.83
C GLY A 5 2.36 -100.94 -56.38
N TYR A 6 3.26 -101.26 -55.44
CA TYR A 6 3.09 -100.95 -54.02
C TYR A 6 3.22 -99.43 -53.82
N GLY A 7 2.10 -98.75 -53.59
CA GLY A 7 2.09 -97.38 -53.07
C GLY A 7 2.25 -97.42 -51.55
N ILE A 8 3.27 -96.75 -51.02
CA ILE A 8 3.37 -96.49 -49.57
C ILE A 8 2.37 -95.37 -49.27
N THR A 9 1.25 -95.70 -48.63
CA THR A 9 0.33 -94.70 -48.07
C THR A 9 0.93 -94.18 -46.77
N VAL A 10 1.37 -92.93 -46.76
CA VAL A 10 1.76 -92.23 -45.53
C VAL A 10 0.50 -91.59 -44.94
N GLU A 11 -0.08 -92.20 -43.91
CA GLU A 11 -1.11 -91.55 -43.10
C GLU A 11 -0.44 -90.57 -42.13
N HIS A 12 -0.63 -89.28 -42.38
CA HIS A 12 -0.39 -88.25 -41.37
C HIS A 12 -1.65 -88.09 -40.54
N THR A 13 -1.65 -88.61 -39.32
CA THR A 13 -2.68 -88.28 -38.33
C THR A 13 -2.41 -86.87 -37.81
N PHE A 14 -3.26 -85.91 -38.20
CA PHE A 14 -3.27 -84.58 -37.59
C PHE A 14 -4.21 -84.61 -36.39
N THR A 15 -3.68 -84.45 -35.18
CA THR A 15 -4.52 -84.19 -34.01
C THR A 15 -4.90 -82.72 -34.03
N VAL A 16 -6.13 -82.42 -34.44
CA VAL A 16 -6.70 -81.07 -34.32
C VAL A 16 -7.34 -80.96 -32.94
N ASN A 17 -6.68 -80.27 -32.02
CA ASN A 17 -7.34 -79.83 -30.79
C ASN A 17 -8.26 -78.67 -31.17
N ILE A 18 -9.57 -78.93 -31.23
CA ILE A 18 -10.57 -77.88 -31.41
C ILE A 18 -10.76 -77.23 -30.03
N ASP A 19 -10.10 -76.11 -29.81
CA ASP A 19 -10.36 -75.26 -28.67
C ASP A 19 -11.65 -74.45 -28.92
N ASN A 20 -12.65 -74.64 -28.06
CA ASN A 20 -13.94 -73.96 -28.15
C ASN A 20 -14.09 -72.90 -27.05
N VAL A 21 -13.04 -72.63 -26.27
CA VAL A 21 -13.06 -71.63 -25.20
C VAL A 21 -12.60 -70.30 -25.77
N ALA A 22 -13.47 -69.29 -25.74
CA ALA A 22 -13.09 -67.96 -26.20
C ALA A 22 -12.12 -67.29 -25.21
N PRO A 23 -11.20 -66.42 -25.70
CA PRO A 23 -10.32 -65.64 -24.83
C PRO A 23 -11.09 -64.81 -23.80
N VAL A 24 -10.51 -64.58 -22.62
CA VAL A 24 -11.13 -63.73 -21.59
C VAL A 24 -10.37 -62.42 -21.47
N ILE A 25 -11.10 -61.30 -21.56
CA ILE A 25 -10.57 -59.95 -21.31
C ILE A 25 -10.97 -59.52 -19.89
N HIS A 26 -10.00 -59.07 -19.11
CA HIS A 26 -10.18 -58.46 -17.80
C HIS A 26 -9.87 -56.96 -17.91
N ALA A 27 -10.88 -56.13 -17.64
CA ALA A 27 -10.82 -54.67 -17.79
C ALA A 27 -11.43 -53.93 -16.60
N GLY A 28 -11.32 -54.52 -15.39
CA GLY A 28 -11.90 -53.96 -14.18
C GLY A 28 -13.43 -53.82 -14.28
N ASN A 29 -13.93 -52.59 -14.15
CA ASN A 29 -15.35 -52.25 -14.26
C ASN A 29 -15.81 -51.91 -15.70
N ILE A 30 -14.90 -51.90 -16.67
CA ILE A 30 -15.24 -51.65 -18.07
C ILE A 30 -15.96 -52.86 -18.65
N ARG A 31 -17.11 -52.61 -19.27
CA ARG A 31 -17.94 -53.66 -19.88
C ARG A 31 -18.55 -53.19 -21.19
N ASN A 32 -18.91 -54.15 -22.03
CA ASN A 32 -19.73 -53.88 -23.20
C ASN A 32 -21.11 -53.37 -22.78
N SER A 33 -21.66 -52.48 -23.59
CA SER A 33 -23.02 -52.01 -23.42
C SER A 33 -24.04 -53.08 -23.77
N GLU A 34 -25.10 -53.17 -22.98
CA GLU A 34 -26.24 -54.05 -23.25
C GLU A 34 -27.10 -53.53 -24.41
N THR A 35 -27.01 -52.23 -24.73
CA THR A 35 -27.79 -51.57 -25.79
C THR A 35 -27.04 -51.46 -27.12
N GLY A 36 -25.79 -51.90 -27.18
CA GLY A 36 -24.93 -51.84 -28.37
C GLY A 36 -24.15 -50.53 -28.54
N GLU A 37 -24.53 -49.46 -27.82
CA GLU A 37 -23.79 -48.18 -27.84
C GLU A 37 -22.68 -48.17 -26.78
N PRO A 38 -21.41 -47.89 -27.13
CA PRO A 38 -20.29 -47.95 -26.19
C PRO A 38 -20.49 -47.09 -24.92
N LEU A 39 -20.16 -47.65 -23.75
CA LEU A 39 -20.22 -46.92 -22.47
C LEU A 39 -19.02 -45.98 -22.31
N GLU A 40 -19.22 -44.85 -21.64
CA GLU A 40 -18.17 -43.86 -21.35
C GLU A 40 -17.49 -44.08 -19.99
N TYR A 41 -16.18 -43.92 -19.96
CA TYR A 41 -15.33 -44.06 -18.77
C TYR A 41 -14.31 -42.91 -18.67
N TYR A 42 -14.01 -42.50 -17.43
CA TYR A 42 -13.09 -41.38 -17.12
C TYR A 42 -11.88 -41.81 -16.27
N ILE A 43 -11.87 -43.07 -15.83
CA ILE A 43 -10.83 -43.63 -14.96
C ILE A 43 -10.01 -44.62 -15.79
N ASP A 44 -8.69 -44.40 -15.83
CA ASP A 44 -7.76 -45.28 -16.55
C ASP A 44 -7.91 -46.74 -16.08
N GLN A 45 -7.67 -47.73 -16.96
CA GLN A 45 -7.72 -49.14 -16.58
C GLN A 45 -6.55 -49.93 -17.15
N GLU A 46 -6.02 -50.83 -16.34
CA GLU A 46 -5.14 -51.90 -16.78
C GLU A 46 -5.96 -52.99 -17.47
N ILE A 47 -5.60 -53.33 -18.71
CA ILE A 47 -6.23 -54.40 -19.47
C ILE A 47 -5.34 -55.63 -19.40
N THR A 48 -5.89 -56.72 -18.88
CA THR A 48 -5.27 -58.03 -18.95
C THR A 48 -6.14 -59.01 -19.73
N TYR A 49 -5.53 -60.06 -20.27
CA TYR A 49 -6.26 -61.12 -20.95
C TYR A 49 -5.66 -62.49 -20.65
N VAL A 50 -6.51 -63.51 -20.68
CA VAL A 50 -6.15 -64.91 -20.45
C VAL A 50 -6.46 -65.70 -21.72
N GLU A 51 -5.40 -66.17 -22.37
CA GLU A 51 -5.46 -67.02 -23.57
C GLU A 51 -4.19 -67.90 -23.64
N ALA A 52 -4.35 -69.21 -23.84
CA ALA A 52 -3.24 -70.17 -23.89
C ALA A 52 -2.58 -70.26 -25.27
N ASN A 53 -3.36 -70.09 -26.34
CA ASN A 53 -2.95 -70.17 -27.74
C ASN A 53 -3.20 -68.84 -28.46
N LEU A 54 -2.62 -67.75 -27.95
CA LEU A 54 -2.87 -66.40 -28.47
C LEU A 54 -2.41 -66.27 -29.93
N LYS A 55 -3.32 -65.85 -30.81
CA LYS A 55 -2.99 -65.44 -32.18
C LYS A 55 -2.72 -63.94 -32.26
N SER A 56 -3.61 -63.13 -31.69
CA SER A 56 -3.42 -61.68 -31.62
C SER A 56 -4.20 -61.04 -30.46
N ALA A 57 -3.66 -59.97 -29.90
CA ALA A 57 -4.36 -59.07 -29.01
C ALA A 57 -4.12 -57.64 -29.51
N THR A 58 -5.19 -56.91 -29.79
CA THR A 58 -5.10 -55.56 -30.33
C THR A 58 -5.98 -54.56 -29.59
N TYR A 59 -5.51 -53.31 -29.57
CA TYR A 59 -6.23 -52.12 -29.14
C TYR A 59 -6.27 -51.17 -30.33
N ASN A 60 -7.45 -50.86 -30.87
CA ASN A 60 -7.63 -50.01 -32.06
C ASN A 60 -6.68 -50.39 -33.22
N ASN A 61 -6.52 -51.70 -33.46
CA ASN A 61 -5.61 -52.31 -34.45
C ASN A 61 -4.10 -52.18 -34.14
N PHE A 62 -3.70 -51.60 -33.01
CA PHE A 62 -2.33 -51.64 -32.49
C PHE A 62 -2.13 -52.85 -31.58
N LEU A 63 -0.89 -53.34 -31.46
CA LEU A 63 -0.59 -54.47 -30.57
C LEU A 63 -0.90 -54.09 -29.10
N LEU A 64 -1.69 -54.93 -28.43
CA LEU A 64 -2.01 -54.78 -27.01
C LEU A 64 -1.12 -55.71 -26.17
N SER A 65 -0.29 -55.11 -25.31
CA SER A 65 0.48 -55.89 -24.33
C SER A 65 -0.42 -56.31 -23.16
N ASN A 66 -0.21 -57.50 -22.60
CA ASN A 66 -0.94 -57.92 -21.40
C ASN A 66 -0.50 -57.04 -20.21
N GLY A 67 -1.45 -56.44 -19.49
CA GLY A 67 -1.19 -55.44 -18.45
C GLY A 67 -1.01 -54.01 -18.98
N GLN A 68 -1.35 -53.75 -20.24
CA GLN A 68 -1.29 -52.40 -20.79
C GLN A 68 -2.37 -51.51 -20.16
N ILE A 69 -1.96 -50.36 -19.65
CA ILE A 69 -2.87 -49.34 -19.17
C ILE A 69 -3.44 -48.59 -20.36
N ILE A 70 -4.76 -48.65 -20.54
CA ILE A 70 -5.47 -47.73 -21.40
C ILE A 70 -5.80 -46.52 -20.53
N ALA A 71 -5.18 -45.39 -20.86
CA ALA A 71 -5.32 -44.15 -20.10
C ALA A 71 -5.96 -43.05 -20.95
N THR A 72 -6.70 -42.17 -20.29
CA THR A 72 -7.36 -40.98 -20.86
C THR A 72 -6.42 -40.06 -21.66
N ASN A 73 -5.12 -40.05 -21.34
CA ASN A 73 -4.08 -39.27 -22.05
C ASN A 73 -3.38 -40.04 -23.18
N THR A 74 -3.64 -41.34 -23.33
CA THR A 74 -3.06 -42.22 -24.36
C THR A 74 -4.07 -42.64 -25.42
N VAL A 75 -5.37 -42.49 -25.13
CA VAL A 75 -6.44 -42.73 -26.08
C VAL A 75 -6.53 -41.57 -27.05
N ASP A 76 -6.62 -41.89 -28.34
CA ASP A 76 -6.82 -40.90 -29.38
C ASP A 76 -8.24 -40.32 -29.31
N ASN A 77 -8.34 -39.13 -28.73
CA ASN A 77 -9.61 -38.43 -28.57
C ASN A 77 -10.14 -37.83 -29.89
N SER A 78 -9.38 -37.88 -31.00
CA SER A 78 -9.85 -37.40 -32.30
C SER A 78 -11.02 -38.23 -32.85
N ASN A 79 -11.15 -39.50 -32.43
CA ASN A 79 -12.29 -40.38 -32.74
C ASN A 79 -13.29 -40.49 -31.58
N GLY A 80 -13.46 -39.40 -30.81
CA GLY A 80 -14.39 -39.36 -29.67
C GLY A 80 -13.99 -40.31 -28.53
N GLY A 81 -12.71 -40.66 -28.41
CA GLY A 81 -12.21 -41.52 -27.33
C GLY A 81 -12.57 -43.00 -27.47
N ARG A 82 -13.06 -43.44 -28.63
CA ARG A 82 -13.49 -44.84 -28.84
C ARG A 82 -12.31 -45.81 -28.75
N VAL A 83 -12.50 -46.84 -27.93
CA VAL A 83 -11.56 -47.93 -27.69
C VAL A 83 -12.21 -49.25 -28.08
N GLU A 84 -11.56 -50.02 -28.94
CA GLU A 84 -11.90 -51.40 -29.25
C GLU A 84 -10.70 -52.30 -28.91
N ILE A 85 -10.95 -53.28 -28.03
CA ILE A 85 -10.00 -54.31 -27.65
C ILE A 85 -10.46 -55.62 -28.25
N ARG A 86 -9.59 -56.30 -29.00
CA ARG A 86 -9.89 -57.56 -29.66
C ARG A 86 -8.80 -58.59 -29.34
N VAL A 87 -9.20 -59.74 -28.80
CA VAL A 87 -8.31 -60.86 -28.52
C VAL A 87 -8.79 -62.07 -29.33
N GLU A 88 -7.88 -62.67 -30.09
CA GLU A 88 -8.14 -63.81 -30.98
C GLU A 88 -7.16 -64.95 -30.67
N ASP A 89 -7.67 -66.17 -30.57
CA ASP A 89 -6.87 -67.39 -30.40
C ASP A 89 -6.47 -68.02 -31.75
N MET A 90 -5.64 -69.06 -31.72
CA MET A 90 -5.23 -69.79 -32.93
C MET A 90 -6.35 -70.66 -33.52
N ALA A 91 -7.41 -70.95 -32.77
CA ALA A 91 -8.59 -71.70 -33.23
C ALA A 91 -9.63 -70.81 -33.96
N GLY A 92 -9.49 -69.49 -33.87
CA GLY A 92 -10.36 -68.49 -34.46
C GLY A 92 -11.47 -67.95 -33.54
N ASN A 93 -11.46 -68.28 -32.25
CA ASN A 93 -12.39 -67.67 -31.29
C ASN A 93 -11.94 -66.23 -31.00
N VAL A 94 -12.90 -65.29 -30.92
CA VAL A 94 -12.65 -63.86 -30.76
C VAL A 94 -13.50 -63.30 -29.62
N THR A 95 -12.86 -62.51 -28.76
CA THR A 95 -13.53 -61.70 -27.74
C THR A 95 -13.24 -60.22 -28.00
N THR A 96 -14.29 -59.40 -28.00
CA THR A 96 -14.20 -57.95 -28.23
C THR A 96 -14.79 -57.16 -27.06
N LEU A 97 -14.11 -56.12 -26.64
CA LEU A 97 -14.57 -55.13 -25.66
C LEU A 97 -14.51 -53.74 -26.28
N THR A 98 -15.64 -53.04 -26.32
CA THR A 98 -15.76 -51.70 -26.92
C THR A 98 -16.33 -50.71 -25.91
N PHE A 99 -15.64 -49.58 -25.75
CA PHE A 99 -16.02 -48.50 -24.83
C PHE A 99 -15.47 -47.15 -25.31
N ILE A 100 -15.83 -46.07 -24.62
CA ILE A 100 -15.30 -44.72 -24.81
C ILE A 100 -14.50 -44.34 -23.58
N MET A 101 -13.27 -43.87 -23.78
CA MET A 101 -12.44 -43.30 -22.73
C MET A 101 -12.31 -41.80 -22.95
N THR A 102 -12.76 -41.00 -21.99
CA THR A 102 -12.78 -39.53 -22.10
C THR A 102 -11.96 -38.90 -20.99
N ILE A 103 -11.36 -37.74 -21.27
CA ILE A 103 -10.64 -36.96 -20.26
C ILE A 103 -11.55 -36.59 -19.08
N PHE A 104 -10.93 -36.42 -17.92
CA PHE A 104 -11.63 -36.03 -16.70
C PHE A 104 -12.32 -34.65 -16.90
N PRO A 105 -13.66 -34.56 -16.78
CA PRO A 105 -14.41 -33.37 -17.21
C PRO A 105 -14.31 -32.19 -16.22
N LEU A 106 -13.99 -32.48 -14.95
CA LEU A 106 -13.87 -31.49 -13.88
C LEU A 106 -12.40 -31.22 -13.52
N THR A 107 -12.11 -29.96 -13.26
CA THR A 107 -10.83 -29.42 -12.86
C THR A 107 -11.07 -28.42 -11.73
N VAL A 108 -10.02 -28.12 -10.96
CA VAL A 108 -10.09 -27.12 -9.88
C VAL A 108 -10.51 -25.72 -10.37
N ASN A 109 -10.38 -25.46 -11.67
CA ASN A 109 -10.67 -24.16 -12.29
C ASN A 109 -12.08 -24.08 -12.90
N ASN A 110 -12.72 -25.20 -13.24
CA ASN A 110 -14.05 -25.21 -13.89
C ASN A 110 -15.16 -25.83 -13.03
N ILE A 111 -14.85 -26.46 -11.89
CA ILE A 111 -15.87 -26.96 -10.96
C ILE A 111 -16.66 -25.79 -10.33
N THR A 112 -17.98 -25.91 -10.32
CA THR A 112 -18.91 -24.97 -9.68
C THR A 112 -19.63 -25.62 -8.49
N THR A 113 -20.48 -24.86 -7.79
CA THR A 113 -21.34 -25.40 -6.72
C THR A 113 -22.66 -25.98 -7.22
N SER A 114 -22.86 -26.08 -8.54
CA SER A 114 -24.11 -26.57 -9.15
C SER A 114 -24.39 -28.04 -8.80
N THR A 115 -25.68 -28.42 -8.80
CA THR A 115 -26.08 -29.82 -8.55
C THR A 115 -25.47 -30.78 -9.58
N GLN A 116 -25.37 -30.35 -10.84
CA GLN A 116 -24.80 -31.14 -11.93
C GLN A 116 -23.32 -31.49 -11.66
N ASP A 117 -22.51 -30.51 -11.25
CA ASP A 117 -21.09 -30.74 -10.96
C ASP A 117 -20.89 -31.63 -9.72
N ARG A 118 -21.75 -31.48 -8.69
CA ARG A 118 -21.74 -32.34 -7.51
C ARG A 118 -22.07 -33.78 -7.86
N GLU A 119 -23.12 -33.99 -8.66
CA GLU A 119 -23.52 -35.33 -9.11
C GLU A 119 -22.44 -35.97 -9.98
N LEU A 120 -21.81 -35.18 -10.87
CA LEU A 120 -20.70 -35.65 -11.68
C LEU A 120 -19.48 -36.01 -10.83
N LEU A 121 -19.10 -35.19 -9.83
CA LEU A 121 -18.01 -35.51 -8.92
C LEU A 121 -18.28 -36.79 -8.11
N ASN A 122 -19.52 -36.96 -7.61
CA ASN A 122 -19.93 -38.18 -6.91
C ASN A 122 -19.88 -39.41 -7.83
N ARG A 123 -20.28 -39.27 -9.10
CA ARG A 123 -20.15 -40.35 -10.10
C ARG A 123 -18.69 -40.72 -10.32
N LEU A 124 -17.82 -39.74 -10.53
CA LEU A 124 -16.39 -39.96 -10.75
C LEU A 124 -15.71 -40.64 -9.54
N GLU A 125 -16.12 -40.29 -8.32
CA GLU A 125 -15.68 -40.99 -7.11
C GLU A 125 -16.16 -42.44 -7.06
N ASN A 126 -17.43 -42.71 -7.39
CA ASN A 126 -17.96 -44.06 -7.43
C ASN A 126 -17.25 -44.91 -8.49
N ASP A 127 -17.00 -44.35 -9.67
CA ASP A 127 -16.28 -45.02 -10.76
C ASP A 127 -14.83 -45.32 -10.37
N TYR A 128 -14.16 -44.38 -9.69
CA TYR A 128 -12.83 -44.59 -9.11
C TYR A 128 -12.83 -45.72 -8.08
N ASN A 129 -13.76 -45.70 -7.13
CA ASN A 129 -13.86 -46.72 -6.08
C ASN A 129 -14.14 -48.11 -6.67
N ALA A 130 -15.01 -48.20 -7.68
CA ALA A 130 -15.29 -49.44 -8.39
C ALA A 130 -14.06 -49.96 -9.15
N ALA A 131 -13.32 -49.08 -9.83
CA ALA A 131 -12.07 -49.41 -10.51
C ALA A 131 -10.99 -49.92 -9.55
N ALA A 132 -10.83 -49.26 -8.40
CA ALA A 132 -9.87 -49.64 -7.37
C ALA A 132 -10.21 -51.01 -6.76
N GLN A 133 -11.50 -51.26 -6.45
CA GLN A 133 -11.95 -52.56 -5.93
C GLN A 133 -11.81 -53.70 -6.94
N ALA A 134 -12.00 -53.42 -8.23
CA ALA A 134 -11.86 -54.41 -9.29
C ALA A 134 -10.39 -54.78 -9.61
N GLY A 135 -9.41 -54.12 -8.98
CA GLY A 135 -7.99 -54.35 -9.22
C GLY A 135 -7.51 -53.88 -10.59
N GLY A 136 -8.28 -53.01 -11.26
CA GLY A 136 -7.97 -52.49 -12.60
C GLY A 136 -7.04 -51.28 -12.60
N LEU A 137 -6.51 -50.88 -11.44
CA LEU A 137 -5.64 -49.71 -11.28
C LEU A 137 -4.28 -50.10 -10.69
N THR A 138 -3.22 -49.60 -11.31
CA THR A 138 -1.87 -49.60 -10.70
C THR A 138 -1.81 -48.62 -9.54
N GLU A 139 -0.88 -48.83 -8.60
CA GLU A 139 -0.71 -47.98 -7.41
C GLU A 139 -0.52 -46.48 -7.75
N SER A 140 0.28 -46.19 -8.78
CA SER A 140 0.50 -44.82 -9.24
C SER A 140 -0.77 -44.16 -9.79
N ARG A 141 -1.64 -44.92 -10.45
CA ARG A 141 -2.91 -44.43 -10.99
C ARG A 141 -3.97 -44.27 -9.90
N MET A 142 -4.00 -45.18 -8.92
CA MET A 142 -4.85 -45.02 -7.74
C MET A 142 -4.55 -43.68 -7.05
N GLN A 143 -3.27 -43.43 -6.74
CA GLN A 143 -2.84 -42.20 -6.08
C GLN A 143 -3.17 -40.93 -6.90
N TYR A 144 -3.00 -40.99 -8.23
CA TYR A 144 -3.32 -39.87 -9.11
C TYR A 144 -4.80 -39.47 -9.05
N PHE A 145 -5.72 -40.44 -9.24
CA PHE A 145 -7.16 -40.16 -9.24
C PHE A 145 -7.69 -39.83 -7.85
N GLU A 146 -7.19 -40.49 -6.80
CA GLU A 146 -7.51 -40.14 -5.42
C GLU A 146 -7.16 -38.68 -5.14
N THR A 147 -5.95 -38.26 -5.48
CA THR A 147 -5.49 -36.87 -5.27
C THR A 147 -6.34 -35.87 -6.07
N LEU A 148 -6.67 -36.21 -7.33
CA LEU A 148 -7.49 -35.35 -8.18
C LEU A 148 -8.90 -35.16 -7.61
N ILE A 149 -9.56 -36.24 -7.22
CA ILE A 149 -10.92 -36.22 -6.66
C ILE A 149 -10.93 -35.46 -5.34
N GLN A 150 -9.93 -35.67 -4.46
CA GLN A 150 -9.84 -34.93 -3.20
C GLN A 150 -9.64 -33.44 -3.44
N ARG A 151 -8.78 -33.04 -4.38
CA ARG A 151 -8.62 -31.61 -4.73
C ARG A 151 -9.92 -30.96 -5.24
N LEU A 152 -10.73 -31.70 -5.99
CA LEU A 152 -12.03 -31.21 -6.45
C LEU A 152 -13.02 -31.06 -5.29
N LYS A 153 -13.04 -32.01 -4.36
CA LYS A 153 -13.84 -31.91 -3.13
C LYS A 153 -13.42 -30.72 -2.26
N ASP A 154 -12.12 -30.57 -2.03
CA ASP A 154 -11.58 -29.44 -1.27
C ASP A 154 -11.94 -28.10 -1.93
N ARG A 155 -11.84 -28.03 -3.27
CA ARG A 155 -12.25 -26.84 -4.02
C ARG A 155 -13.75 -26.57 -3.88
N LEU A 156 -14.60 -27.59 -3.98
CA LEU A 156 -16.05 -27.44 -3.78
C LEU A 156 -16.36 -26.91 -2.38
N ILE A 157 -15.77 -27.49 -1.33
CA ILE A 157 -15.95 -27.06 0.06
C ILE A 157 -15.50 -25.60 0.25
N MET A 158 -14.36 -25.22 -0.33
CA MET A 158 -13.88 -23.85 -0.27
C MET A 158 -14.85 -22.88 -0.97
N LEU A 159 -15.38 -23.23 -2.15
CA LEU A 159 -16.35 -22.40 -2.86
C LEU A 159 -17.64 -22.23 -2.05
N GLU A 160 -18.16 -23.31 -1.46
CA GLU A 160 -19.32 -23.26 -0.56
C GLU A 160 -19.05 -22.38 0.67
N THR A 161 -17.85 -22.47 1.24
CA THR A 161 -17.43 -21.66 2.39
C THR A 161 -17.36 -20.18 2.02
N GLN A 162 -16.82 -19.84 0.84
CA GLN A 162 -16.76 -18.46 0.37
C GLN A 162 -18.18 -17.88 0.13
N ILE A 163 -19.07 -18.64 -0.50
CA ILE A 163 -20.47 -18.25 -0.68
C ILE A 163 -21.16 -18.07 0.68
N GLY A 164 -20.96 -19.02 1.59
CA GLY A 164 -21.52 -18.99 2.95
C GLY A 164 -21.02 -17.80 3.77
N ALA A 165 -19.72 -17.47 3.68
CA ALA A 165 -19.13 -16.31 4.36
C ALA A 165 -19.71 -14.99 3.83
N TYR A 166 -19.91 -14.87 2.52
CA TYR A 166 -20.55 -13.69 1.93
C TYR A 166 -22.00 -13.56 2.36
N ARG A 167 -22.76 -14.66 2.31
CA ARG A 167 -24.15 -14.72 2.77
C ARG A 167 -24.27 -14.34 4.26
N ASN A 168 -23.37 -14.83 5.11
CA ASN A 168 -23.33 -14.44 6.53
C ASN A 168 -23.07 -12.94 6.70
N TYR A 169 -22.14 -12.36 5.94
CA TYR A 169 -21.92 -10.91 5.94
C TYR A 169 -23.19 -10.15 5.53
N LEU A 170 -23.88 -10.57 4.46
CA LEU A 170 -25.15 -9.99 4.05
C LEU A 170 -26.23 -10.07 5.15
N SER A 171 -26.31 -11.19 5.88
CA SER A 171 -27.20 -11.32 7.04
C SER A 171 -26.86 -10.32 8.14
N GLN A 172 -25.56 -10.10 8.41
CA GLN A 172 -25.12 -9.10 9.40
C GLN A 172 -25.50 -7.68 8.97
N VAL A 173 -25.23 -7.31 7.71
CA VAL A 173 -25.67 -6.02 7.12
C VAL A 173 -27.18 -5.86 7.24
N ASN A 174 -27.95 -6.91 6.94
CA ASN A 174 -29.39 -6.84 7.05
C ASN A 174 -29.87 -6.63 8.49
N SER A 175 -29.22 -7.27 9.47
CA SER A 175 -29.54 -7.12 10.90
C SER A 175 -29.11 -5.78 11.52
N LYS A 176 -28.14 -5.09 10.90
CA LYS A 176 -27.61 -3.82 11.39
C LYS A 176 -28.59 -2.66 11.14
N GLN A 177 -28.73 -1.80 12.15
CA GLN A 177 -29.66 -0.66 12.14
C GLN A 177 -29.04 0.63 11.59
N SER A 178 -27.75 0.85 11.83
CA SER A 178 -27.03 2.06 11.41
C SER A 178 -25.62 1.71 10.94
N PHE A 179 -25.10 2.52 10.03
CA PHE A 179 -23.78 2.37 9.44
C PHE A 179 -22.97 3.64 9.66
N THR A 180 -21.67 3.48 9.88
CA THR A 180 -20.71 4.58 10.09
C THR A 180 -19.53 4.42 9.17
N LEU A 181 -19.05 5.55 8.65
CA LEU A 181 -17.94 5.65 7.72
C LEU A 181 -16.67 5.00 8.30
N GLU A 182 -16.36 5.29 9.56
CA GLU A 182 -15.15 4.79 10.24
C GLU A 182 -15.09 3.26 10.30
N SER A 183 -16.19 2.61 10.67
CA SER A 183 -16.19 1.17 10.93
C SER A 183 -16.56 0.31 9.72
N ASP A 184 -17.46 0.81 8.87
CA ASP A 184 -18.15 -0.06 7.90
C ASP A 184 -17.63 0.10 6.48
N TYR A 185 -17.20 1.31 6.09
CA TYR A 185 -16.90 1.63 4.70
C TYR A 185 -15.90 0.67 4.05
N ASN A 186 -14.74 0.45 4.68
CA ASN A 186 -13.69 -0.41 4.13
C ASN A 186 -14.16 -1.86 3.96
N THR A 187 -14.96 -2.35 4.91
CA THR A 187 -15.51 -3.70 4.84
C THR A 187 -16.54 -3.77 3.70
N MET A 188 -17.50 -2.85 3.66
CA MET A 188 -18.53 -2.80 2.61
C MET A 188 -17.91 -2.66 1.22
N PHE A 189 -16.91 -1.79 1.06
CA PHE A 189 -16.15 -1.63 -0.19
C PHE A 189 -15.50 -2.93 -0.64
N THR A 190 -14.92 -3.69 0.28
CA THR A 190 -14.32 -5.00 -0.04
C THR A 190 -15.36 -5.97 -0.59
N TYR A 191 -16.54 -6.04 0.03
CA TYR A 191 -17.60 -6.95 -0.40
C TYR A 191 -18.23 -6.52 -1.73
N ILE A 192 -18.48 -5.21 -1.93
CA ILE A 192 -18.94 -4.64 -3.21
C ILE A 192 -17.93 -4.92 -4.32
N ASN A 193 -16.63 -4.78 -4.06
CA ASN A 193 -15.59 -5.04 -5.06
C ASN A 193 -15.58 -6.48 -5.56
N TYR A 194 -15.97 -7.47 -4.76
CA TYR A 194 -16.10 -8.85 -5.24
C TYR A 194 -17.18 -9.00 -6.34
N PHE A 195 -18.10 -8.05 -6.47
CA PHE A 195 -19.16 -8.07 -7.49
C PHE A 195 -18.83 -7.18 -8.69
N GLU A 196 -18.36 -5.97 -8.44
CA GLU A 196 -18.43 -4.87 -9.41
C GLU A 196 -17.09 -4.47 -10.03
N THR A 197 -15.97 -4.93 -9.46
CA THR A 197 -14.65 -4.54 -9.98
C THR A 197 -14.40 -5.10 -11.39
N LYS A 198 -13.64 -4.34 -12.18
CA LYS A 198 -13.17 -4.77 -13.52
C LYS A 198 -12.00 -5.76 -13.44
N ASP A 199 -11.37 -5.89 -12.28
CA ASP A 199 -10.30 -6.85 -12.06
C ASP A 199 -10.86 -8.27 -11.87
N GLU A 200 -10.74 -9.10 -12.90
CA GLU A 200 -11.20 -10.49 -12.90
C GLU A 200 -10.53 -11.37 -11.82
N GLN A 201 -9.40 -10.95 -11.24
CA GLN A 201 -8.75 -11.69 -10.16
C GLN A 201 -9.44 -11.47 -8.81
N ILE A 202 -10.14 -10.34 -8.66
CA ILE A 202 -10.86 -9.97 -7.44
C ILE A 202 -12.36 -10.28 -7.61
N ARG A 203 -12.91 -10.01 -8.79
CA ARG A 203 -14.32 -10.23 -9.10
C ARG A 203 -14.68 -11.71 -9.02
N TYR A 204 -15.73 -12.03 -8.27
CA TYR A 204 -16.33 -13.35 -8.28
C TYR A 204 -16.98 -13.65 -9.63
N PRO A 205 -16.84 -14.88 -10.15
CA PRO A 205 -17.46 -15.26 -11.41
C PRO A 205 -18.98 -15.22 -11.31
N ASP A 206 -19.66 -14.98 -12.43
CA ASP A 206 -21.10 -14.74 -12.48
C ASP A 206 -21.93 -15.85 -11.82
N TRP A 207 -21.54 -17.12 -11.98
CA TRP A 207 -22.23 -18.25 -11.36
C TRP A 207 -22.16 -18.19 -9.82
N MET A 208 -21.05 -17.70 -9.27
CA MET A 208 -20.86 -17.56 -7.82
C MET A 208 -21.63 -16.36 -7.29
N GLN A 209 -21.67 -15.26 -8.04
CA GLN A 209 -22.53 -14.11 -7.73
C GLN A 209 -24.01 -14.52 -7.70
N GLN A 210 -24.48 -15.28 -8.70
CA GLN A 210 -25.85 -15.82 -8.73
C GLN A 210 -26.13 -16.73 -7.53
N ALA A 211 -25.18 -17.61 -7.19
CA ALA A 211 -25.30 -18.45 -6.00
C ALA A 211 -25.38 -17.59 -4.73
N ILE A 212 -24.52 -16.59 -4.54
CA ILE A 212 -24.57 -15.70 -3.37
C ILE A 212 -25.95 -15.03 -3.24
N LEU A 213 -26.50 -14.52 -4.35
CA LEU A 213 -27.74 -13.74 -4.40
C LEU A 213 -29.03 -14.59 -4.45
N GLU A 214 -28.95 -15.91 -4.33
CA GLU A 214 -30.13 -16.77 -4.37
C GLU A 214 -31.09 -16.50 -3.18
N GLY A 215 -32.39 -16.46 -3.45
CA GLY A 215 -33.41 -16.28 -2.41
C GLY A 215 -33.40 -14.89 -1.77
N GLU A 216 -33.43 -14.85 -0.43
CA GLU A 216 -33.49 -13.60 0.36
C GLU A 216 -32.21 -12.74 0.25
N TYR A 217 -31.07 -13.36 -0.07
CA TYR A 217 -29.78 -12.68 -0.11
C TYR A 217 -29.68 -11.62 -1.20
N ARG A 218 -30.52 -11.70 -2.25
CA ARG A 218 -30.67 -10.61 -3.23
C ARG A 218 -31.14 -9.32 -2.57
N THR A 219 -32.13 -9.40 -1.69
CA THR A 219 -32.64 -8.21 -0.97
C THR A 219 -31.60 -7.68 0.01
N TYR A 220 -30.83 -8.56 0.65
CA TYR A 220 -29.76 -8.15 1.56
C TYR A 220 -28.61 -7.45 0.82
N TYR A 221 -28.28 -7.90 -0.39
CA TYR A 221 -27.30 -7.25 -1.24
C TYR A 221 -27.76 -5.86 -1.72
N LEU A 222 -29.02 -5.70 -2.13
CA LEU A 222 -29.57 -4.38 -2.48
C LEU A 222 -29.48 -3.38 -1.31
N LYS A 223 -29.68 -3.86 -0.08
CA LYS A 223 -29.47 -3.04 1.14
C LYS A 223 -27.99 -2.68 1.31
N LEU A 224 -27.07 -3.63 1.11
CA LEU A 224 -25.62 -3.37 1.14
C LEU A 224 -25.24 -2.27 0.14
N GLU A 225 -25.67 -2.38 -1.12
CA GLU A 225 -25.42 -1.36 -2.16
C GLU A 225 -25.95 0.01 -1.73
N THR A 226 -27.21 0.07 -1.29
CA THR A 226 -27.86 1.33 -0.89
C THR A 226 -27.15 2.00 0.28
N GLU A 227 -26.74 1.24 1.30
CA GLU A 227 -26.03 1.81 2.45
C GLU A 227 -24.57 2.14 2.10
N PHE A 228 -23.93 1.36 1.22
CA PHE A 228 -22.59 1.64 0.74
C PHE A 228 -22.55 2.95 -0.05
N GLU A 229 -23.50 3.20 -0.97
CA GLU A 229 -23.59 4.45 -1.73
C GLU A 229 -23.67 5.68 -0.81
N LYS A 230 -24.44 5.60 0.28
CA LYS A 230 -24.51 6.70 1.27
C LYS A 230 -23.16 6.96 1.92
N LEU A 231 -22.45 5.91 2.35
CA LEU A 231 -21.13 6.04 2.93
C LEU A 231 -20.09 6.51 1.90
N GLN A 232 -20.22 6.10 0.65
CA GLN A 232 -19.34 6.51 -0.43
C GLN A 232 -19.43 8.02 -0.68
N ILE A 233 -20.63 8.60 -0.70
CA ILE A 233 -20.80 10.05 -0.81
C ILE A 233 -20.07 10.77 0.33
N LEU A 234 -20.23 10.29 1.57
CA LEU A 234 -19.54 10.86 2.73
C LEU A 234 -18.01 10.71 2.65
N MET A 235 -17.52 9.61 2.10
CA MET A 235 -16.08 9.39 1.86
C MET A 235 -15.55 10.32 0.76
N GLU A 236 -16.31 10.54 -0.31
CA GLU A 236 -15.92 11.43 -1.42
C GLU A 236 -15.78 12.88 -0.93
N GLU A 237 -16.63 13.34 -0.01
CA GLU A 237 -16.46 14.64 0.66
C GLU A 237 -15.15 14.72 1.45
N VAL A 238 -14.82 13.67 2.21
CA VAL A 238 -13.54 13.58 2.94
C VAL A 238 -12.36 13.65 1.97
N LEU A 239 -12.36 12.80 0.94
CA LEU A 239 -11.29 12.73 -0.05
C LEU A 239 -11.11 14.05 -0.82
N THR A 240 -12.21 14.75 -1.11
CA THR A 240 -12.15 16.07 -1.76
C THR A 240 -11.37 17.06 -0.90
N ILE A 241 -11.66 17.12 0.41
CA ILE A 241 -10.95 18.01 1.33
C ILE A 241 -9.50 17.55 1.51
N GLU A 242 -9.24 16.25 1.58
CA GLU A 242 -7.87 15.72 1.62
C GLU A 242 -7.05 16.15 0.40
N ASP A 243 -7.62 16.08 -0.80
CA ASP A 243 -7.00 16.53 -2.04
C ASP A 243 -6.72 18.05 -1.99
N GLU A 244 -7.65 18.86 -1.46
CA GLU A 244 -7.41 20.30 -1.25
C GLU A 244 -6.25 20.54 -0.28
N VAL A 245 -6.17 19.79 0.83
CA VAL A 245 -5.06 19.89 1.80
C VAL A 245 -3.72 19.50 1.16
N VAL A 246 -3.71 18.50 0.26
CA VAL A 246 -2.50 18.11 -0.47
C VAL A 246 -2.00 19.27 -1.34
N LEU A 247 -2.90 20.01 -1.98
CA LEU A 247 -2.58 21.15 -2.84
C LEU A 247 -2.09 22.39 -2.07
N LEU A 248 -2.38 22.50 -0.76
CA LEU A 248 -1.84 23.57 0.07
C LEU A 248 -0.30 23.54 0.13
N PRO A 249 0.35 24.70 0.34
CA PRO A 249 1.81 24.79 0.43
C PRO A 249 2.39 23.87 1.52
N ALA A 250 3.69 23.57 1.41
CA ALA A 250 4.39 22.89 2.50
C ALA A 250 4.61 23.86 3.67
N THR A 251 4.69 23.33 4.89
CA THR A 251 4.79 24.13 6.12
C THR A 251 6.01 25.06 6.18
N ASN A 252 7.08 24.75 5.43
CA ASN A 252 8.31 25.54 5.38
C ASN A 252 8.35 26.59 4.25
N VAL A 253 7.30 26.70 3.42
CA VAL A 253 7.23 27.64 2.28
C VAL A 253 5.96 28.46 2.27
N VAL A 254 5.16 28.39 3.33
CA VAL A 254 3.89 29.11 3.46
C VAL A 254 4.11 30.61 3.60
N ALA A 255 3.26 31.40 2.95
CA ALA A 255 3.29 32.86 2.98
C ALA A 255 2.01 33.45 3.60
N ARG A 256 2.05 34.76 3.91
CA ARG A 256 0.89 35.50 4.45
C ARG A 256 -0.32 35.44 3.51
N GLU A 257 -0.08 35.51 2.20
CA GLU A 257 -1.13 35.50 1.16
C GLU A 257 -1.89 34.17 1.08
N ASP A 258 -1.30 33.06 1.55
CA ASP A 258 -1.92 31.73 1.53
C ASP A 258 -3.05 31.57 2.55
N TYR A 259 -3.14 32.49 3.53
CA TYR A 259 -4.05 32.39 4.66
C TYR A 259 -5.50 32.14 4.24
N GLN A 260 -6.00 32.85 3.23
CA GLN A 260 -7.39 32.72 2.78
C GLN A 260 -7.71 31.34 2.21
N ASN A 261 -6.76 30.72 1.52
CA ASN A 261 -6.92 29.36 1.01
C ASN A 261 -6.86 28.34 2.15
N ILE A 262 -5.90 28.50 3.07
CA ILE A 262 -5.72 27.59 4.21
C ILE A 262 -6.95 27.62 5.13
N ILE A 263 -7.46 28.80 5.48
CA ILE A 263 -8.63 28.92 6.36
C ILE A 263 -9.91 28.42 5.69
N ARG A 264 -10.06 28.58 4.36
CA ARG A 264 -11.17 27.98 3.61
C ARG A 264 -11.19 26.47 3.79
N VAL A 265 -10.08 25.80 3.48
CA VAL A 265 -9.94 24.34 3.60
C VAL A 265 -10.09 23.88 5.06
N TYR A 266 -9.56 24.64 6.01
CA TYR A 266 -9.73 24.37 7.43
C TYR A 266 -11.21 24.42 7.85
N ASN A 267 -11.96 25.41 7.39
CA ASN A 267 -13.38 25.54 7.69
C ASN A 267 -14.22 24.43 7.03
N GLU A 268 -13.86 24.00 5.82
CA GLU A 268 -14.48 22.83 5.18
C GLU A 268 -14.24 21.57 6.01
N TYR A 269 -13.00 21.32 6.43
CA TYR A 269 -12.69 20.23 7.38
C TYR A 269 -13.49 20.36 8.67
N ASP A 270 -13.57 21.56 9.26
CA ASP A 270 -14.28 21.74 10.53
C ASP A 270 -15.80 21.55 10.38
N SER A 271 -16.35 21.79 9.20
CA SER A 271 -17.76 21.53 8.89
C SER A 271 -18.10 20.04 8.76
N LEU A 272 -17.11 19.17 8.59
CA LEU A 272 -17.32 17.72 8.49
C LEU A 272 -17.96 17.15 9.75
N ALA A 273 -18.81 16.14 9.56
CA ALA A 273 -19.38 15.40 10.68
C ALA A 273 -18.28 14.63 11.46
N ARG A 274 -18.57 14.30 12.72
CA ARG A 274 -17.63 13.59 13.59
C ARG A 274 -17.09 12.28 12.98
N ASP A 275 -17.95 11.52 12.30
CA ASP A 275 -17.61 10.25 11.66
C ASP A 275 -16.70 10.45 10.44
N GLN A 276 -16.92 11.51 9.66
CA GLN A 276 -16.03 11.91 8.55
C GLN A 276 -14.66 12.38 9.04
N LYS A 277 -14.62 13.19 10.12
CA LYS A 277 -13.35 13.60 10.75
C LYS A 277 -12.54 12.40 11.27
N ALA A 278 -13.20 11.31 11.67
CA ALA A 278 -12.53 10.12 12.20
C ALA A 278 -11.76 9.32 11.14
N VAL A 279 -12.20 9.36 9.88
CA VAL A 279 -11.51 8.71 8.75
C VAL A 279 -10.51 9.62 8.04
N PHE A 280 -10.48 10.91 8.39
CA PHE A 280 -9.57 11.88 7.80
C PHE A 280 -8.11 11.54 8.13
N THR A 281 -7.23 11.61 7.14
CA THR A 281 -5.83 11.22 7.27
C THR A 281 -5.11 12.09 8.32
N PRO A 282 -4.57 11.51 9.41
CA PRO A 282 -3.99 12.29 10.51
C PRO A 282 -2.82 13.19 10.09
N ASN A 283 -2.01 12.75 9.12
CA ASN A 283 -0.90 13.56 8.60
C ASN A 283 -1.39 14.81 7.86
N LEU A 284 -2.51 14.72 7.16
CA LEU A 284 -3.12 15.87 6.46
C LEU A 284 -3.75 16.82 7.47
N LEU A 285 -4.41 16.31 8.51
CA LEU A 285 -4.92 17.14 9.60
C LEU A 285 -3.78 17.91 10.28
N ASN A 286 -2.70 17.23 10.65
CA ASN A 286 -1.54 17.88 11.27
C ASN A 286 -0.94 18.96 10.36
N LYS A 287 -0.83 18.69 9.05
CA LYS A 287 -0.38 19.70 8.07
C LYS A 287 -1.32 20.91 8.07
N LEU A 288 -2.64 20.68 7.99
CA LEU A 288 -3.65 21.73 7.91
C LEU A 288 -3.68 22.61 9.16
N THR A 289 -3.63 22.00 10.35
CA THR A 289 -3.57 22.73 11.63
C THR A 289 -2.28 23.53 11.76
N GLU A 290 -1.14 22.97 11.36
CA GLU A 290 0.15 23.67 11.44
C GLU A 290 0.26 24.82 10.43
N LEU A 291 -0.22 24.63 9.20
CA LEU A 291 -0.30 25.70 8.20
C LEU A 291 -1.15 26.86 8.69
N ARG A 292 -2.32 26.56 9.28
CA ARG A 292 -3.17 27.58 9.89
C ARG A 292 -2.42 28.38 10.95
N ARG A 293 -1.76 27.67 11.88
CA ARG A 293 -0.98 28.30 12.96
C ARG A 293 0.14 29.19 12.41
N ILE A 294 0.90 28.73 11.43
CA ILE A 294 2.00 29.51 10.84
C ILE A 294 1.45 30.76 10.13
N CYS A 295 0.38 30.66 9.34
CA CYS A 295 -0.21 31.83 8.71
C CYS A 295 -0.77 32.83 9.71
N GLU A 296 -1.42 32.38 10.78
CA GLU A 296 -1.89 33.26 11.85
C GLU A 296 -0.73 34.01 12.51
N VAL A 297 0.43 33.36 12.72
CA VAL A 297 1.65 34.05 13.18
C VAL A 297 2.15 35.06 12.16
N LEU A 298 2.20 34.72 10.87
CA LEU A 298 2.63 35.64 9.80
C LEU A 298 1.70 36.86 9.67
N LEU A 299 0.40 36.71 9.94
CA LEU A 299 -0.54 37.83 9.97
C LEU A 299 -0.26 38.81 11.13
N MET A 300 0.40 38.36 12.20
CA MET A 300 0.81 39.20 13.33
C MET A 300 2.16 39.90 13.11
N GLN A 301 2.72 39.82 11.91
CA GLN A 301 3.97 40.45 11.52
C GLN A 301 3.73 41.42 10.38
N ASP A 302 4.23 42.64 10.51
CA ASP A 302 4.26 43.62 9.43
C ASP A 302 5.62 43.58 8.72
N GLU A 303 5.63 43.06 7.49
CA GLU A 303 6.87 42.89 6.71
C GLU A 303 7.55 44.23 6.40
N SER A 304 6.78 45.31 6.26
CA SER A 304 7.31 46.62 5.84
C SER A 304 8.11 47.30 6.95
N THR A 305 7.65 47.17 8.18
CA THR A 305 8.26 47.79 9.36
C THR A 305 9.09 46.82 10.18
N GLY A 306 8.90 45.51 10.04
CA GLY A 306 9.52 44.47 10.87
C GLY A 306 8.90 44.35 12.26
N ILE A 307 7.78 45.03 12.51
CA ILE A 307 7.08 44.97 13.80
C ILE A 307 6.26 43.68 13.88
N SER A 308 6.29 43.03 15.04
CA SER A 308 5.49 41.86 15.30
C SER A 308 4.83 41.92 16.67
N ILE A 309 3.68 41.26 16.80
CA ILE A 309 3.01 41.01 18.06
C ILE A 309 2.87 39.51 18.29
N ASP A 310 3.06 39.09 19.53
CA ASP A 310 2.89 37.69 19.94
C ASP A 310 1.99 37.64 21.17
N GLY A 311 1.08 36.67 21.22
CA GLY A 311 0.12 36.52 22.30
C GLY A 311 -0.78 35.31 22.09
N ASP A 312 -1.05 34.58 23.18
CA ASP A 312 -1.79 33.32 23.15
C ASP A 312 -3.23 33.46 22.60
N HIS A 313 -3.82 34.65 22.73
CA HIS A 313 -5.17 34.94 22.23
C HIS A 313 -5.22 35.43 20.78
N LEU A 314 -4.07 35.74 20.17
CA LEU A 314 -3.98 36.26 18.80
C LEU A 314 -3.86 35.14 17.75
N VAL A 315 -3.45 33.94 18.18
CA VAL A 315 -3.23 32.76 17.34
C VAL A 315 -4.11 31.62 17.86
N GLY A 316 -4.77 30.85 16.98
CA GLY A 316 -5.44 29.60 17.34
C GLY A 316 -6.97 29.66 17.50
N GLU A 317 -7.53 30.32 18.50
CA GLU A 317 -8.95 30.12 18.85
C GLU A 317 -9.93 31.04 18.09
N LEU A 318 -9.51 32.26 17.72
CA LEU A 318 -10.36 33.30 17.12
C LEU A 318 -9.77 33.88 15.83
N GLY A 319 -8.95 33.08 15.13
CA GLY A 319 -8.09 33.48 14.02
C GLY A 319 -8.73 34.37 12.93
N GLY A 320 -7.88 35.05 12.17
CA GLY A 320 -8.30 35.99 11.11
C GLY A 320 -8.16 37.46 11.47
N SER A 321 -7.50 37.76 12.58
CA SER A 321 -6.92 39.06 12.85
C SER A 321 -5.64 39.24 12.03
N SER A 322 -5.38 40.48 11.62
CA SER A 322 -4.14 40.88 10.96
C SER A 322 -3.60 42.11 11.65
N LEU A 323 -2.30 42.14 11.94
CA LEU A 323 -1.63 43.34 12.44
C LEU A 323 -1.60 44.39 11.31
N THR A 324 -2.04 45.59 11.67
CA THR A 324 -1.88 46.80 10.87
C THR A 324 -0.97 47.75 11.61
N VAL A 325 0.08 48.23 10.93
CA VAL A 325 1.03 49.19 11.46
C VAL A 325 0.91 50.50 10.69
N THR A 326 0.66 51.59 11.40
CA THR A 326 0.74 52.95 10.84
C THR A 326 1.97 53.65 11.38
N SER A 327 2.99 53.80 10.54
CA SER A 327 4.22 54.53 10.89
C SER A 327 4.09 56.02 10.58
N TYR A 328 4.54 56.86 11.52
CA TYR A 328 4.57 58.32 11.35
C TYR A 328 5.97 58.79 10.97
N ALA A 329 6.07 59.44 9.80
CA ALA A 329 7.35 59.95 9.29
C ALA A 329 7.91 61.07 10.18
N ALA A 330 9.24 61.21 10.21
CA ALA A 330 9.94 62.22 11.02
C ALA A 330 9.54 63.68 10.69
N GLU A 331 9.17 63.94 9.43
CA GLU A 331 8.71 65.25 8.94
C GLU A 331 7.23 65.53 9.28
N SER A 332 6.49 64.54 9.79
CA SER A 332 5.08 64.71 10.10
C SER A 332 4.90 65.63 11.32
N GLN A 333 3.86 66.46 11.29
CA GLN A 333 3.50 67.31 12.43
C GLN A 333 3.33 66.47 13.71
N TYR A 334 2.75 65.27 13.59
CA TYR A 334 2.56 64.33 14.69
C TYR A 334 3.90 63.92 15.34
N PHE A 335 4.91 63.62 14.53
CA PHE A 335 6.25 63.27 15.03
C PHE A 335 6.94 64.45 15.71
N ILE A 336 6.85 65.65 15.11
CA ILE A 336 7.46 66.88 15.65
C ILE A 336 6.85 67.24 17.01
N GLU A 337 5.52 67.11 17.15
CA GLU A 337 4.82 67.35 18.40
C GLU A 337 5.22 66.32 19.47
N ALA A 338 5.21 65.02 19.14
CA ALA A 338 5.65 63.97 20.05
C ALA A 338 7.11 64.16 20.52
N GLN A 339 7.99 64.54 19.60
CA GLN A 339 9.40 64.81 19.89
C GLN A 339 9.56 66.01 20.83
N SER A 340 8.76 67.05 20.65
CA SER A 340 8.76 68.24 21.51
C SER A 340 8.24 67.91 22.91
N THR A 341 7.19 67.10 23.01
CA THR A 341 6.63 66.63 24.28
C THR A 341 7.65 65.79 25.05
N LEU A 342 8.31 64.83 24.40
CA LEU A 342 9.37 64.03 25.02
C LEU A 342 10.53 64.89 25.54
N PHE A 343 10.96 65.91 24.78
CA PHE A 343 12.03 66.81 25.22
C PHE A 343 11.66 67.66 26.44
N ASN A 344 10.38 68.04 26.57
CA ASN A 344 9.89 68.84 27.68
C ASN A 344 9.62 68.02 28.94
N GLN A 345 9.22 66.76 28.79
CA GLN A 345 8.85 65.89 29.91
C GLN A 345 10.02 65.08 30.47
N MET A 346 10.99 64.68 29.64
CA MET A 346 12.08 63.78 30.02
C MET A 346 13.41 64.51 30.24
N ALA A 347 14.20 64.02 31.19
CA ALA A 347 15.51 64.60 31.50
C ALA A 347 16.53 64.37 30.35
N PRO A 348 17.56 65.22 30.19
CA PRO A 348 18.60 65.03 29.17
C PRO A 348 19.35 63.69 29.21
N THR A 349 19.37 63.04 30.36
CA THR A 349 19.98 61.73 30.59
C THR A 349 19.09 60.56 30.16
N GLU A 350 17.82 60.82 29.83
CA GLU A 350 16.84 59.80 29.44
C GLU A 350 16.71 59.67 27.92
N SER A 351 16.10 58.57 27.49
CA SER A 351 15.89 58.25 26.08
C SER A 351 14.79 59.11 25.46
N ARG A 352 15.13 60.33 25.08
CA ARG A 352 14.16 61.34 24.61
C ARG A 352 14.22 61.69 23.12
N LYS A 353 15.17 61.13 22.35
CA LYS A 353 15.25 61.29 20.89
C LYS A 353 14.46 60.18 20.20
N ILE A 354 13.41 60.52 19.48
CA ILE A 354 12.56 59.54 18.79
C ILE A 354 13.29 58.93 17.59
N LEU A 355 13.17 57.61 17.46
CA LEU A 355 13.62 56.82 16.32
C LEU A 355 12.46 56.46 15.41
N SER A 356 11.35 56.04 15.99
CA SER A 356 10.13 55.68 15.25
C SER A 356 8.88 55.86 16.11
N ILE A 357 7.76 56.16 15.46
CA ILE A 357 6.43 56.18 16.07
C ILE A 357 5.53 55.28 15.23
N ASN A 358 4.95 54.26 15.85
CA ASN A 358 4.13 53.27 15.17
C ASN A 358 2.84 53.06 15.96
N ARG A 359 1.71 53.28 15.30
CA ARG A 359 0.39 52.90 15.83
C ARG A 359 0.09 51.47 15.40
N LEU A 360 -0.20 50.62 16.37
CA LEU A 360 -0.56 49.23 16.15
C LEU A 360 -2.07 49.06 16.31
N SER A 361 -2.69 48.31 15.40
CA SER A 361 -4.10 47.93 15.48
C SER A 361 -4.33 46.57 14.84
N LEU A 362 -5.45 45.94 15.16
CA LEU A 362 -5.89 44.73 14.47
C LEU A 362 -6.98 45.06 13.44
N GLU A 363 -6.93 44.39 12.31
CA GLU A 363 -8.01 44.34 11.32
C GLU A 363 -8.54 42.92 11.18
N GLY A 364 -9.77 42.79 10.65
CA GLY A 364 -10.39 41.50 10.39
C GLY A 364 -11.36 41.05 11.49
N ALA A 365 -11.61 39.74 11.54
CA ALA A 365 -12.64 39.15 12.40
C ALA A 365 -12.38 39.35 13.91
N GLY A 366 -11.15 39.71 14.28
CA GLY A 366 -10.76 39.97 15.65
C GLY A 366 -10.28 41.38 15.98
N ALA A 367 -10.67 42.37 15.17
CA ALA A 367 -10.38 43.78 15.45
C ALA A 367 -10.96 44.28 16.80
N GLU A 368 -12.01 43.63 17.31
CA GLU A 368 -12.70 43.99 18.56
C GLU A 368 -12.33 43.12 19.77
N PHE A 369 -11.44 42.12 19.59
CA PHE A 369 -11.10 41.22 20.69
C PHE A 369 -10.15 41.85 21.70
N ASP A 370 -10.32 41.46 22.97
CA ASP A 370 -9.34 41.68 24.01
C ASP A 370 -8.05 40.95 23.63
N THR A 371 -6.95 41.69 23.47
CA THR A 371 -5.66 41.14 23.08
C THR A 371 -5.05 40.28 24.18
N GLY A 372 -5.53 40.40 25.43
CA GLY A 372 -4.86 39.82 26.58
C GLY A 372 -3.43 40.35 26.70
N ILE A 373 -2.58 39.62 27.42
CA ILE A 373 -1.16 39.98 27.52
C ILE A 373 -0.45 39.61 26.22
N ILE A 374 0.10 40.62 25.56
CA ILE A 374 0.86 40.48 24.30
C ILE A 374 2.30 40.97 24.49
N THR A 375 3.20 40.39 23.71
CA THR A 375 4.57 40.87 23.54
C THR A 375 4.67 41.58 22.20
N VAL A 376 5.02 42.87 22.23
CA VAL A 376 5.26 43.68 21.04
C VAL A 376 6.75 43.76 20.79
N THR A 377 7.18 43.53 19.55
CA THR A 377 8.58 43.64 19.12
C THR A 377 8.73 44.75 18.10
N LEU A 378 9.57 45.74 18.41
CA LEU A 378 9.90 46.89 17.56
C LEU A 378 11.35 46.76 17.06
N PRO A 379 11.62 46.88 15.76
CA PRO A 379 12.99 46.84 15.27
C PRO A 379 13.74 48.15 15.53
N ILE A 380 15.03 48.03 15.82
CA ILE A 380 15.96 49.15 15.96
C ILE A 380 16.52 49.44 14.56
N PRO A 381 16.39 50.68 14.05
CA PRO A 381 16.96 51.03 12.76
C PRO A 381 18.49 50.82 12.76
N GLU A 382 19.03 50.36 11.64
CA GLU A 382 20.42 49.89 11.52
C GLU A 382 21.45 50.92 12.04
N ASP A 383 21.26 52.20 11.72
CA ASP A 383 22.11 53.33 12.14
C ASP A 383 22.22 53.49 13.67
N TYR A 384 21.26 52.94 14.41
CA TYR A 384 21.12 53.07 15.86
C TYR A 384 21.47 51.80 16.63
N ARG A 385 21.75 50.66 15.98
CA ARG A 385 22.05 49.38 16.67
C ARG A 385 23.28 49.43 17.59
N GLN A 386 24.16 50.40 17.39
CA GLN A 386 25.34 50.68 18.23
C GLN A 386 25.03 51.38 19.58
N TYR A 387 23.76 51.76 19.81
CA TYR A 387 23.34 52.51 21.00
C TYR A 387 22.92 51.53 22.12
N VAL A 388 23.14 51.92 23.38
CA VAL A 388 22.92 51.04 24.54
C VAL A 388 21.57 51.28 25.22
N TYR A 389 21.01 52.49 25.08
CA TYR A 389 19.86 52.93 25.87
C TYR A 389 18.65 53.27 25.01
N PHE A 390 17.76 52.30 24.87
CA PHE A 390 16.45 52.48 24.28
C PHE A 390 15.36 52.50 25.35
N ALA A 391 14.32 53.28 25.11
CA ALA A 391 13.09 53.20 25.86
C ALA A 391 11.91 53.20 24.89
N VAL A 392 10.86 52.48 25.27
CA VAL A 392 9.57 52.55 24.59
C VAL A 392 8.63 53.39 25.42
N TYR A 393 7.94 54.31 24.76
CA TYR A 393 6.87 55.08 25.35
C TYR A 393 5.55 54.78 24.66
N GLU A 394 4.47 54.78 25.41
CA GLU A 394 3.12 54.80 24.89
C GLU A 394 2.67 56.27 24.74
N LEU A 395 2.05 56.58 23.61
CA LEU A 395 1.41 57.87 23.35
C LEU A 395 -0.11 57.69 23.37
N SER A 396 -0.73 58.15 24.45
CA SER A 396 -2.17 58.10 24.63
C SER A 396 -2.89 59.09 23.68
N PRO A 397 -4.17 58.87 23.34
CA PRO A 397 -4.93 59.74 22.44
C PRO A 397 -5.07 61.20 22.92
N ASP A 398 -4.93 61.44 24.22
CA ASP A 398 -4.94 62.76 24.85
C ASP A 398 -3.60 63.51 24.74
N GLY A 399 -2.58 62.88 24.15
CA GLY A 399 -1.22 63.42 23.98
C GLY A 399 -0.29 63.14 25.16
N THR A 400 -0.73 62.39 26.17
CA THR A 400 0.10 61.99 27.30
C THR A 400 1.11 60.93 26.85
N ILE A 401 2.37 61.05 27.31
CA ILE A 401 3.44 60.09 27.03
C ILE A 401 3.80 59.35 28.32
N THR A 402 3.66 58.03 28.32
CA THR A 402 3.98 57.15 29.46
C THR A 402 5.09 56.17 29.08
N LYS A 403 6.05 55.96 29.98
CA LYS A 403 7.15 55.03 29.72
C LYS A 403 6.71 53.58 29.98
N ILE A 404 7.07 52.68 29.07
CA ILE A 404 6.84 51.24 29.24
C ILE A 404 8.04 50.62 29.96
N GLU A 405 7.88 50.37 31.26
CA GLU A 405 8.95 49.86 32.13
C GLU A 405 9.32 48.39 31.84
N THR A 406 8.48 47.65 31.12
CA THR A 406 8.75 46.26 30.72
C THR A 406 9.64 46.14 29.48
N SER A 407 10.03 47.26 28.87
CA SER A 407 10.84 47.26 27.65
C SER A 407 12.26 46.71 27.86
N ARG A 408 12.68 45.84 26.94
CA ARG A 408 14.00 45.18 26.93
C ARG A 408 14.55 45.11 25.52
N ILE A 409 15.87 45.28 25.40
CA ILE A 409 16.58 45.11 24.14
C ILE A 409 16.88 43.61 23.96
N SER A 410 16.72 43.10 22.75
CA SER A 410 17.07 41.71 22.43
C SER A 410 18.59 41.48 22.55
N PRO A 411 19.05 40.25 22.85
CA PRO A 411 20.48 39.95 23.02
C PRO A 411 21.35 40.26 21.78
N ASP A 412 20.74 40.26 20.59
CA ASP A 412 21.37 40.61 19.32
C ASP A 412 21.40 42.14 19.04
N ALA A 413 20.81 42.96 19.94
CA ALA A 413 20.68 44.41 19.82
C ALA A 413 19.96 44.89 18.54
N GLU A 414 19.14 44.04 17.91
CA GLU A 414 18.40 44.40 16.71
C GLU A 414 16.97 44.87 16.98
N THR A 415 16.40 44.51 18.13
CA THR A 415 14.99 44.79 18.45
C THR A 415 14.82 45.22 19.90
N VAL A 416 13.70 45.90 20.18
CA VAL A 416 13.19 46.16 21.53
C VAL A 416 11.84 45.50 21.66
N TYR A 417 11.67 44.68 22.71
CA TYR A 417 10.41 44.01 22.99
C TYR A 417 9.87 44.42 24.36
N PHE A 418 8.54 44.43 24.50
CA PHE A 418 7.86 44.78 25.74
C PHE A 418 6.51 44.07 25.83
N THR A 419 5.98 43.94 27.04
CA THR A 419 4.68 43.33 27.29
C THR A 419 3.63 44.39 27.62
N THR A 420 2.45 44.28 27.03
CA THR A 420 1.29 45.15 27.22
C THR A 420 0.01 44.31 27.17
N ASP A 421 -1.12 44.84 27.64
CA ASP A 421 -2.44 44.19 27.59
C ASP A 421 -3.38 44.77 26.51
N HIS A 422 -2.92 45.78 25.77
CA HIS A 422 -3.68 46.45 24.72
C HIS A 422 -2.73 46.96 23.62
N LEU A 423 -3.30 47.30 22.45
CA LEU A 423 -2.58 47.95 21.34
C LEU A 423 -2.78 49.46 21.36
N SER A 424 -1.69 50.21 21.14
CA SER A 424 -1.67 51.66 21.21
C SER A 424 -0.67 52.25 20.20
N THR A 425 -0.32 53.53 20.37
CA THR A 425 0.76 54.18 19.64
C THR A 425 2.05 54.09 20.44
N TYR A 426 3.06 53.44 19.90
CA TYR A 426 4.35 53.25 20.56
C TYR A 426 5.46 54.07 19.92
N ILE A 427 6.24 54.71 20.76
CA ILE A 427 7.39 55.53 20.41
C ILE A 427 8.65 54.80 20.86
N LEU A 428 9.53 54.47 19.91
CA LEU A 428 10.88 54.01 20.21
C LEU A 428 11.80 55.23 20.28
N ALA A 429 12.51 55.41 21.39
CA ALA A 429 13.42 56.53 21.58
C ALA A 429 14.77 56.09 22.18
N THR A 430 15.80 56.90 21.95
CA THR A 430 17.17 56.73 22.46
C THR A 430 17.66 57.98 23.19
N THR A 431 18.75 57.86 23.95
CA THR A 431 19.40 59.02 24.59
C THR A 431 19.91 60.02 23.55
N ALA A 432 19.71 61.32 23.83
CA ALA A 432 20.15 62.40 22.94
C ALA A 432 21.67 62.58 22.90
N ASN A 433 22.36 62.20 23.99
CA ASN A 433 23.81 62.11 24.03
C ASN A 433 24.23 60.71 23.59
N VAL A 434 24.99 60.64 22.50
CA VAL A 434 25.50 59.40 21.93
C VAL A 434 26.56 58.85 22.88
N VAL A 435 26.14 57.95 23.77
CA VAL A 435 27.07 57.03 24.42
C VAL A 435 27.18 55.88 23.43
N VAL A 436 28.17 55.96 22.54
CA VAL A 436 28.57 54.83 21.70
C VAL A 436 28.97 53.73 22.69
N ALA A 437 28.39 52.53 22.55
CA ALA A 437 28.91 51.39 23.28
C ALA A 437 30.42 51.32 22.99
N GLU A 438 31.27 51.23 24.01
CA GLU A 438 32.60 50.66 23.76
C GLU A 438 32.33 49.33 23.06
N GLU A 439 32.93 49.12 21.88
CA GLU A 439 32.70 47.92 21.06
C GLU A 439 32.60 46.74 22.02
N PRO A 440 31.39 46.16 22.23
CA PRO A 440 31.31 45.03 23.11
C PRO A 440 32.24 44.00 22.48
N GLU A 441 33.20 43.49 23.24
CA GLU A 441 33.92 42.28 22.84
C GLU A 441 32.83 41.34 22.34
N LYS A 442 32.84 40.98 21.05
CA LYS A 442 31.71 40.27 20.44
C LYS A 442 31.43 39.02 21.29
N ILE A 443 30.37 39.08 22.08
CA ILE A 443 29.88 37.96 22.88
C ILE A 443 29.00 37.16 21.93
N TYR A 444 29.49 35.99 21.54
CA TYR A 444 28.80 35.12 20.59
C TYR A 444 27.75 34.20 21.25
N GLY A 445 27.54 34.36 22.56
CA GLY A 445 26.57 33.61 23.37
C GLY A 445 27.05 33.38 24.81
N SER A 446 26.28 32.65 25.61
CA SER A 446 26.70 32.15 26.92
C SER A 446 26.54 30.63 27.01
N ILE A 447 27.50 29.96 27.64
CA ILE A 447 27.45 28.52 27.91
C ILE A 447 27.63 28.32 29.41
N ALA A 448 26.61 27.76 30.07
CA ALA A 448 26.58 27.49 31.50
C ALA A 448 26.86 28.72 32.39
N GLY A 449 26.41 29.90 31.95
CA GLY A 449 26.55 31.16 32.71
C GLY A 449 27.88 31.89 32.50
N ILE A 450 28.73 31.45 31.58
CA ILE A 450 29.95 32.14 31.18
C ILE A 450 29.74 32.78 29.80
N GLU A 451 29.98 34.08 29.68
CA GLU A 451 29.89 34.85 28.44
C GLU A 451 31.06 34.48 27.50
N VAL A 452 30.76 34.18 26.24
CA VAL A 452 31.72 33.65 25.27
C VAL A 452 32.22 34.77 24.35
N ASP A 453 33.40 35.32 24.66
CA ASP A 453 34.11 36.27 23.82
C ASP A 453 34.84 35.59 22.63
N ALA A 454 35.42 36.38 21.70
CA ALA A 454 36.14 35.87 20.53
C ALA A 454 37.34 34.97 20.87
N THR A 455 38.06 35.29 21.95
CA THR A 455 39.18 34.50 22.48
C THR A 455 38.68 33.15 23.02
N MET A 456 37.58 33.16 23.76
CA MET A 456 36.94 31.98 24.31
C MET A 456 36.35 31.11 23.20
N LEU A 457 35.78 31.70 22.16
CA LEU A 457 35.30 30.98 20.98
C LEU A 457 36.46 30.32 20.22
N THR A 458 37.62 30.97 20.17
CA THR A 458 38.84 30.37 19.61
C THR A 458 39.32 29.18 20.45
N TYR A 459 39.29 29.28 21.79
CA TYR A 459 39.60 28.16 22.69
C TYR A 459 38.59 27.01 22.63
N ILE A 460 37.29 27.31 22.53
CA ILE A 460 36.23 26.32 22.32
C ILE A 460 36.43 25.64 20.97
N THR A 461 36.73 26.39 19.91
CA THR A 461 36.99 25.84 18.58
C THR A 461 38.20 24.90 18.62
N TYR A 462 39.31 25.28 19.27
CA TYR A 462 40.44 24.38 19.46
C TYR A 462 40.08 23.14 20.29
N SER A 463 39.22 23.28 21.31
CA SER A 463 38.76 22.16 22.13
C SER A 463 37.82 21.21 21.39
N VAL A 464 36.91 21.74 20.56
CA VAL A 464 36.00 20.98 19.70
C VAL A 464 36.78 20.28 18.59
N VAL A 465 37.73 20.96 17.95
CA VAL A 465 38.64 20.34 16.97
C VAL A 465 39.46 19.24 17.62
N ALA A 466 40.00 19.45 18.83
CA ALA A 466 40.74 18.42 19.57
C ALA A 466 39.85 17.21 19.92
N MET A 467 38.62 17.44 20.41
CA MET A 467 37.66 16.36 20.67
C MET A 467 37.26 15.63 19.39
N PHE A 468 37.07 16.35 18.28
CA PHE A 468 36.75 15.74 16.98
C PHE A 468 37.91 14.87 16.49
N VAL A 469 39.16 15.32 16.64
CA VAL A 469 40.34 14.52 16.32
C VAL A 469 40.40 13.25 17.20
N ILE A 470 40.13 13.36 18.50
CA ILE A 470 40.04 12.19 19.39
C ILE A 470 38.91 11.25 18.95
N PHE A 471 37.75 11.79 18.59
CA PHE A 471 36.60 11.01 18.14
C PHE A 471 36.89 10.27 16.83
N VAL A 472 37.57 10.92 15.87
CA VAL A 472 38.05 10.30 14.64
C VAL A 472 39.06 9.19 14.94
N ILE A 473 39.98 9.38 15.90
CA ILE A 473 40.90 8.33 16.34
C ILE A 473 40.14 7.14 16.95
N ILE A 474 39.09 7.39 17.76
CA ILE A 474 38.23 6.35 18.33
C ILE A 474 37.46 5.61 17.23
N ILE A 475 36.87 6.32 16.27
CA ILE A 475 36.18 5.71 15.12
C ILE A 475 37.16 4.86 14.32
N LEU A 476 38.38 5.33 14.08
CA LEU A 476 39.43 4.55 13.41
C LEU A 476 39.83 3.31 14.21
N LEU A 477 39.93 3.41 15.54
CA LEU A 477 40.18 2.26 16.43
C LEU A 477 39.02 1.26 16.40
N ILE A 478 37.76 1.72 16.43
CA ILE A 478 36.57 0.88 16.32
C ILE A 478 36.50 0.22 14.93
N ALA A 479 36.75 0.97 13.87
CA ALA A 479 36.80 0.46 12.50
C ALA A 479 37.91 -0.59 12.35
N TRP A 480 39.08 -0.36 12.93
CA TRP A 480 40.18 -1.32 12.95
C TRP A 480 39.83 -2.58 13.75
N ARG A 481 39.20 -2.42 14.92
CA ARG A 481 38.75 -3.53 15.77
C ARG A 481 37.64 -4.34 15.10
N ARG A 482 36.68 -3.68 14.44
CA ARG A 482 35.63 -4.31 13.62
C ARG A 482 36.22 -5.07 12.44
N ARG A 483 37.24 -4.51 11.77
CA ARG A 483 37.94 -5.18 10.66
C ARG A 483 38.68 -6.43 11.15
N LYS A 484 39.38 -6.35 12.30
CA LYS A 484 39.99 -7.53 12.95
C LYS A 484 38.96 -8.56 13.38
N PHE A 485 37.82 -8.13 13.95
CA PHE A 485 36.74 -9.03 14.34
C PHE A 485 36.13 -9.73 13.12
N LEU A 486 35.81 -9.01 12.05
CA LEU A 486 35.28 -9.60 10.81
C LEU A 486 36.28 -10.53 10.13
N GLN A 487 37.58 -10.23 10.19
CA GLN A 487 38.62 -11.15 9.73
C GLN A 487 38.68 -12.43 10.59
N GLY A 488 38.53 -12.31 11.91
CA GLY A 488 38.43 -13.46 12.82
C GLY A 488 37.16 -14.28 12.57
N TYR A 489 36.00 -13.62 12.54
CA TYR A 489 34.70 -14.22 12.29
C TYR A 489 34.64 -14.92 10.92
N ASN A 490 35.13 -14.30 9.84
CA ASN A 490 35.18 -14.96 8.54
C ASN A 490 36.15 -16.15 8.52
N ARG A 491 37.26 -16.08 9.28
CA ARG A 491 38.19 -17.21 9.39
C ARG A 491 37.57 -18.37 10.16
N ASP A 492 36.84 -18.08 11.23
CA ASP A 492 36.21 -19.09 12.08
C ASP A 492 34.93 -19.66 11.45
N HIS A 493 34.15 -18.84 10.75
CA HIS A 493 32.99 -19.27 9.95
C HIS A 493 33.42 -20.14 8.76
N LYS A 494 34.50 -19.78 8.06
CA LYS A 494 35.07 -20.60 6.99
C LYS A 494 35.65 -21.91 7.52
N LYS A 495 36.30 -21.92 8.69
CA LYS A 495 36.73 -23.15 9.37
C LYS A 495 35.55 -24.00 9.87
N ALA A 496 34.46 -23.38 10.32
CA ALA A 496 33.24 -24.07 10.76
C ALA A 496 32.49 -24.71 9.58
N LEU A 497 32.42 -24.04 8.43
CA LEU A 497 31.87 -24.60 7.18
C LEU A 497 32.72 -25.77 6.65
N ILE A 498 34.06 -25.69 6.75
CA ILE A 498 34.97 -26.81 6.45
C ILE A 498 34.73 -27.99 7.40
N ARG A 499 34.60 -27.74 8.72
CA ARG A 499 34.29 -28.80 9.70
C ARG A 499 32.91 -29.43 9.53
N ARG A 500 31.93 -28.69 8.99
CA ARG A 500 30.56 -29.16 8.74
C ARG A 500 30.37 -29.81 7.37
N GLY A 501 31.40 -29.89 6.53
CA GLY A 501 31.34 -30.58 5.23
C GLY A 501 30.43 -29.92 4.17
N ILE A 502 30.00 -28.68 4.37
CA ILE A 502 29.02 -28.00 3.50
C ILE A 502 29.66 -27.51 2.18
N HIS A 503 30.99 -27.46 2.10
CA HIS A 503 31.71 -27.03 0.89
C HIS A 503 31.70 -28.05 -0.27
N SER A 504 31.27 -29.30 -0.03
CA SER A 504 31.14 -30.34 -1.06
C SER A 504 29.72 -30.45 -1.64
N ILE A 505 28.78 -29.59 -1.23
CA ILE A 505 27.45 -29.52 -1.85
C ILE A 505 27.60 -28.73 -3.17
N PRO A 506 27.28 -29.32 -4.34
CA PRO A 506 27.25 -28.59 -5.60
C PRO A 506 26.30 -27.40 -5.45
N LYS A 507 26.73 -26.21 -5.86
CA LYS A 507 25.83 -25.05 -5.87
C LYS A 507 24.62 -25.42 -6.73
N GLY A 508 23.45 -25.49 -6.11
CA GLY A 508 22.19 -25.72 -6.81
C GLY A 508 22.02 -24.72 -7.94
N ASN A 509 21.27 -25.12 -8.96
CA ASN A 509 21.01 -24.29 -10.13
C ASN A 509 20.64 -22.87 -9.70
N PRO A 510 21.21 -21.83 -10.35
CA PRO A 510 20.83 -20.46 -10.07
C PRO A 510 19.31 -20.32 -10.23
N PRO A 511 18.65 -19.52 -9.37
CA PRO A 511 17.24 -19.20 -9.56
C PRO A 511 17.03 -18.64 -10.97
N PRO A 512 15.87 -18.91 -11.61
CA PRO A 512 15.58 -18.37 -12.93
C PRO A 512 15.73 -16.84 -12.90
N PRO A 513 16.36 -16.24 -13.92
CA PRO A 513 16.56 -14.79 -13.95
C PRO A 513 15.23 -14.07 -13.85
N SER A 514 15.06 -13.28 -12.79
CA SER A 514 14.02 -12.28 -12.71
C SER A 514 14.29 -11.21 -13.77
N ASN A 515 13.49 -11.23 -14.83
CA ASN A 515 13.50 -10.21 -15.88
C ASN A 515 12.68 -9.00 -15.40
N PRO A 516 13.06 -7.75 -15.70
CA PRO A 516 14.31 -7.04 -15.34
C PRO A 516 14.07 -5.93 -14.30
N ALA A 517 15.11 -5.55 -13.56
CA ALA A 517 15.08 -4.50 -12.53
C ALA A 517 15.22 -3.06 -13.07
N ASN A 518 15.34 -2.87 -14.39
CA ASN A 518 15.56 -1.56 -15.01
C ASN A 518 14.49 -1.25 -16.08
N PRO A 519 13.79 -0.10 -16.02
CA PRO A 519 12.69 0.25 -16.94
C PRO A 519 13.08 0.37 -18.42
N ILE A 520 14.37 0.50 -18.74
CA ILE A 520 14.89 0.79 -20.08
C ILE A 520 15.07 -0.50 -20.92
N GLU A 521 14.98 -1.68 -20.30
CA GLU A 521 15.09 -2.99 -20.98
C GLU A 521 13.72 -3.54 -21.44
N ARG A 522 12.63 -2.77 -21.31
CA ARG A 522 11.34 -3.14 -21.88
C ARG A 522 11.36 -2.88 -23.39
N VAL A 523 10.99 -3.91 -24.16
CA VAL A 523 10.80 -3.84 -25.62
C VAL A 523 9.95 -2.62 -25.95
N GLY A 524 10.51 -1.70 -26.74
CA GLY A 524 9.85 -0.46 -27.14
C GLY A 524 8.56 -0.75 -27.91
N HIS A 525 7.50 0.00 -27.60
CA HIS A 525 6.35 0.10 -28.48
C HIS A 525 6.79 0.65 -29.84
N ASP A 526 6.39 -0.03 -30.91
CA ASP A 526 6.53 0.46 -32.27
C ASP A 526 5.94 1.88 -32.37
N PRO A 527 6.70 2.87 -32.89
CA PRO A 527 6.15 4.18 -33.15
C PRO A 527 5.08 4.08 -34.25
N GLN A 528 3.90 4.62 -33.95
CA GLN A 528 2.77 4.76 -34.86
C GLN A 528 3.22 5.30 -36.23
N VAL A 529 2.97 4.53 -37.28
CA VAL A 529 3.13 4.94 -38.67
C VAL A 529 2.05 5.99 -38.99
N PHE A 530 2.42 7.27 -38.99
CA PHE A 530 1.58 8.34 -39.52
C PHE A 530 1.54 8.25 -41.05
N TYR A 531 0.39 7.85 -41.61
CA TYR A 531 0.12 8.03 -43.04
C TYR A 531 -0.07 9.52 -43.35
N ARG A 532 0.97 10.12 -43.94
CA ARG A 532 0.92 11.46 -44.51
C ARG A 532 0.24 11.39 -45.88
N GLY A 533 -1.09 11.44 -45.91
CA GLY A 533 -1.86 11.59 -47.14
C GLY A 533 -1.70 12.99 -47.74
N LYS A 534 -0.99 13.09 -48.86
CA LYS A 534 -0.95 14.30 -49.72
C LYS A 534 -2.19 14.34 -50.61
N LYS A 535 -2.75 15.55 -50.73
CA LYS A 535 -3.80 16.02 -51.66
C LYS A 535 -3.87 15.30 -53.01
N ARG A 536 -5.09 14.92 -53.41
CA ARG A 536 -5.76 15.44 -54.60
C ARG A 536 -7.25 15.59 -54.33
#